data_AF-A0ABD6IPM5-F1
#
_entry.id   AF-A0ABD6IPM5-F1
#
_cell.length_a   1.000
_cell.length_b   1.000
_cell.length_c   1.000
_cell.angle_alpha   90.00
_cell.angle_beta   90.00
_cell.angle_gamma   90.00
#
_symmetry.space_group_name_H-M   'P 1'
#
loop_
_entity.id
_entity.type
_entity.pdbx_description
1 polymer ?
#
loop_
_entity_poly.entity_id
_entity_poly.type
_entity_poly.pdbx_seq_one_letter_code
_entity_poly.pdbx_strand_id
1 'polypeptide(L)'
;LDRGGDAPGLAVAALRAAGLRPLVLDAAALARRCDEVPELARVAALEARLSGAGVVLGPLEALPPEPVRRDQVTRDLCAALRGLPLFLYGKDGWDPAWAADTPVVLPVSPPSPDRQATRWRHALERAGSDGVDPAEAE
;
A
#
# COMPACT_ATOMS: atom_id res chain seq x y z
N LEU A 1 17.69 5.71 11.97
CA LEU A 1 17.77 4.65 10.95
C LEU A 1 16.46 3.92 10.96
N ASP A 2 15.62 4.21 9.97
CA ASP A 2 14.36 3.53 9.75
C ASP A 2 14.64 2.03 9.59
N ARG A 3 14.12 1.21 10.51
CA ARG A 3 14.45 -0.22 10.52
C ARG A 3 13.63 -1.00 9.48
N GLY A 4 12.81 -0.33 8.66
CA GLY A 4 12.27 -0.89 7.41
C GLY A 4 11.32 -2.06 7.63
N GLY A 5 10.26 -1.86 8.42
CA GLY A 5 9.13 -2.80 8.44
C GLY A 5 8.49 -2.91 7.05
N ASP A 6 8.10 -4.12 6.64
CA ASP A 6 7.44 -4.34 5.36
C ASP A 6 5.92 -4.38 5.52
N ALA A 7 5.35 -3.23 5.89
CA ALA A 7 3.91 -3.05 5.97
C ALA A 7 3.19 -3.34 4.64
N PRO A 8 3.65 -2.88 3.46
CA PRO A 8 2.96 -3.20 2.21
C PRO A 8 2.98 -4.70 1.89
N GLY A 9 4.12 -5.37 2.07
CA GLY A 9 4.20 -6.81 1.85
C GLY A 9 3.37 -7.62 2.84
N LEU A 10 3.28 -7.19 4.11
CA LEU A 10 2.40 -7.82 5.10
C LEU A 10 0.91 -7.66 4.74
N ALA A 11 0.50 -6.45 4.35
CA ALA A 11 -0.88 -6.18 3.92
C ALA A 11 -1.26 -7.01 2.68
N VAL A 12 -0.38 -7.04 1.68
CA VAL A 12 -0.54 -7.88 0.47
C VAL A 12 -0.63 -9.36 0.83
N ALA A 13 0.21 -9.85 1.74
CA ALA A 13 0.17 -11.23 2.19
C ALA A 13 -1.13 -11.56 2.93
N ALA A 14 -1.62 -10.65 3.78
CA ALA A 14 -2.88 -10.82 4.50
C ALA A 14 -4.08 -10.89 3.55
N LEU A 15 -4.14 -10.03 2.53
CA LEU A 15 -5.19 -10.08 1.51
C LEU A 15 -5.16 -11.39 0.73
N ARG A 16 -3.98 -11.83 0.29
CA ARG A 16 -3.84 -13.11 -0.42
C ARG A 16 -4.24 -14.30 0.44
N ALA A 17 -3.87 -14.31 1.73
CA ALA A 17 -4.27 -15.34 2.68
C ALA A 17 -5.79 -15.38 2.89
N ALA A 18 -6.47 -14.24 2.76
CA ALA A 18 -7.93 -14.13 2.78
C ALA A 18 -8.59 -14.46 1.42
N GLY A 19 -7.84 -14.88 0.40
CA GLY A 19 -8.34 -15.17 -0.94
C GLY A 19 -8.67 -13.93 -1.78
N LEU A 20 -8.23 -12.75 -1.35
CA LEU A 20 -8.50 -11.47 -2.02
C LEU A 20 -7.33 -11.06 -2.90
N ARG A 21 -7.65 -10.44 -4.04
CA ARG A 21 -6.65 -9.77 -4.87
C ARG A 21 -6.22 -8.45 -4.22
N PRO A 22 -4.93 -8.13 -4.13
CA PRO A 22 -4.51 -6.81 -3.67
C PRO A 22 -4.65 -5.76 -4.77
N LEU A 23 -5.31 -4.65 -4.47
CA LEU A 23 -5.30 -3.41 -5.24
C LEU A 23 -4.44 -2.38 -4.49
N VAL A 24 -3.24 -2.09 -5.00
CA VAL A 24 -2.31 -1.15 -4.35
C VAL A 24 -2.47 0.23 -4.97
N LEU A 25 -2.76 1.24 -4.14
CA LEU A 25 -2.87 2.63 -4.55
C LEU A 25 -1.54 3.35 -4.32
N ASP A 26 -1.03 4.02 -5.35
CA ASP A 26 0.18 4.84 -5.28
C ASP A 26 -0.13 6.18 -4.61
N ALA A 27 0.29 6.32 -3.34
CA ALA A 27 0.10 7.54 -2.55
C ALA A 27 0.77 8.77 -3.19
N ALA A 28 1.93 8.62 -3.84
CA ALA A 28 2.60 9.73 -4.49
C ALA A 28 1.85 10.18 -5.77
N ALA A 29 1.24 9.24 -6.49
CA ALA A 29 0.36 9.57 -7.60
C ALA A 29 -0.90 10.30 -7.15
N LEU A 30 -1.51 9.86 -6.05
CA LEU A 30 -2.66 10.53 -5.44
C LEU A 30 -2.30 11.95 -4.96
N ALA A 31 -1.11 12.15 -4.40
CA ALA A 31 -0.65 13.48 -3.99
C ALA A 31 -0.56 14.47 -5.16
N ARG A 32 -0.09 14.01 -6.32
CA ARG A 32 -0.03 14.83 -7.55
C ARG A 32 -1.41 15.18 -8.12
N ARG A 33 -2.47 14.45 -7.74
CA ARG A 33 -3.85 14.63 -8.20
C ARG A 33 -4.81 14.78 -7.03
N CYS A 34 -4.39 15.49 -5.99
CA CYS A 34 -5.13 15.54 -4.72
C CYS A 34 -6.57 16.06 -4.88
N ASP A 35 -6.81 17.01 -5.79
CA ASP A 35 -8.14 17.56 -6.07
C ASP A 35 -9.10 16.54 -6.73
N GLU A 36 -8.56 15.47 -7.32
CA GLU A 36 -9.31 14.42 -8.00
C GLU A 36 -9.50 13.17 -7.13
N VAL A 37 -8.95 13.17 -5.91
CA VAL A 37 -9.01 12.02 -4.99
C VAL A 37 -10.43 11.52 -4.77
N PRO A 38 -11.47 12.35 -4.57
CA PRO A 38 -12.84 11.84 -4.38
C PRO A 38 -13.32 10.97 -5.55
N GLU A 39 -13.05 11.38 -6.79
CA GLU A 39 -13.43 10.60 -7.98
C GLU A 39 -12.56 9.36 -8.15
N LEU A 40 -11.24 9.47 -7.95
CA LEU A 40 -10.33 8.33 -8.00
C LEU A 40 -10.66 7.28 -6.92
N ALA A 41 -11.07 7.71 -5.73
CA ALA A 41 -11.48 6.84 -4.64
C ALA A 41 -12.76 6.06 -4.97
N ARG A 42 -13.73 6.70 -5.65
CA ARG A 42 -14.93 6.03 -6.14
C ARG A 42 -14.60 4.97 -7.20
N VAL A 43 -13.69 5.28 -8.13
CA VAL A 43 -13.22 4.34 -9.15
C VAL A 43 -12.49 3.16 -8.50
N ALA A 44 -11.58 3.42 -7.55
CA ALA A 44 -10.89 2.37 -6.81
C ALA A 44 -11.86 1.48 -6.02
N ALA A 45 -12.90 2.04 -5.40
CA ALA A 45 -13.93 1.28 -4.72
C ALA A 45 -14.73 0.39 -5.69
N LEU A 46 -15.06 0.90 -6.88
CA LEU A 46 -15.75 0.12 -7.91
C LEU A 46 -14.86 -1.03 -8.41
N GLU A 47 -13.62 -0.74 -8.77
CA GLU A 47 -12.64 -1.75 -9.21
C GLU A 47 -12.47 -2.83 -8.15
N ALA A 48 -12.31 -2.44 -6.88
CA ALA A 48 -12.14 -3.40 -5.79
C ALA A 48 -13.36 -4.31 -5.61
N ARG A 49 -14.58 -3.77 -5.73
CA ARG A 49 -15.82 -4.55 -5.67
C ARG A 49 -15.96 -5.51 -6.84
N LEU A 50 -15.72 -5.03 -8.06
CA LEU A 50 -15.87 -5.84 -9.28
C LEU A 50 -14.82 -6.95 -9.36
N SER A 51 -13.61 -6.70 -8.86
CA SER A 51 -12.50 -7.66 -8.90
C SER A 51 -12.38 -8.55 -7.66
N GLY A 52 -13.22 -8.33 -6.64
CA GLY A 52 -13.11 -9.03 -5.35
C GLY A 52 -11.78 -8.74 -4.65
N ALA A 53 -11.30 -7.50 -4.75
CA ALA A 53 -10.02 -7.08 -4.21
C ALA A 53 -10.15 -6.39 -2.84
N GLY A 54 -9.08 -6.46 -2.07
CA GLY A 54 -8.84 -5.56 -0.94
C GLY A 54 -7.82 -4.49 -1.32
N VAL A 55 -7.87 -3.34 -0.66
CA VAL A 55 -7.08 -2.16 -1.00
C VAL A 55 -5.92 -1.98 -0.02
N VAL A 56 -4.75 -1.63 -0.55
CA VAL A 56 -3.57 -1.25 0.22
C VAL A 56 -3.16 0.15 -0.19
N LEU A 57 -3.01 1.06 0.78
CA LEU A 57 -2.61 2.44 0.56
C LEU A 57 -1.46 2.81 1.50
N GLY A 58 -0.40 3.37 0.93
CA GLY A 58 0.70 3.98 1.67
C GLY A 58 1.97 4.13 0.82
N PRO A 59 3.07 4.60 1.40
CA PRO A 59 3.14 5.17 2.74
C PRO A 59 2.31 6.46 2.83
N LEU A 60 1.60 6.70 3.94
CA LEU A 60 0.80 7.92 4.12
C LEU A 60 1.65 9.21 4.08
N GLU A 61 2.95 9.10 4.36
CA GLU A 61 3.90 10.20 4.23
C GLU A 61 4.12 10.66 2.79
N ALA A 62 3.74 9.85 1.79
CA ALA A 62 3.80 10.20 0.38
C ALA A 62 2.53 10.93 -0.13
N LEU A 63 1.50 11.04 0.70
CA LEU A 63 0.36 11.94 0.47
C LEU A 63 0.80 13.41 0.63
N PRO A 64 -0.06 14.41 0.32
CA PRO A 64 0.32 15.81 0.45
C PRO A 64 0.99 16.13 1.80
N PRO A 65 2.05 16.96 1.80
CA PRO A 65 2.81 17.26 3.01
C PRO A 65 2.00 18.11 4.01
N GLU A 66 1.02 18.88 3.54
CA GLU A 66 0.15 19.68 4.39
C GLU A 66 -0.79 18.78 5.21
N PRO A 67 -0.75 18.81 6.57
CA PRO A 67 -1.52 17.90 7.41
C PRO A 67 -3.02 17.92 7.12
N VAL A 68 -3.61 19.11 7.03
CA VAL A 68 -5.05 19.29 6.75
C VAL A 68 -5.46 18.64 5.42
N ARG A 69 -4.62 18.77 4.39
CA ARG A 69 -4.88 18.20 3.07
C ARG A 69 -4.67 16.68 3.08
N ARG A 70 -3.65 16.18 3.78
CA ARG A 70 -3.43 14.75 3.99
C ARG A 70 -4.63 14.10 4.68
N ASP A 71 -5.11 14.69 5.76
CA ASP A 71 -6.25 14.17 6.50
C ASP A 71 -7.51 14.17 5.66
N GLN A 72 -7.71 15.19 4.82
CA GLN A 72 -8.84 15.22 3.89
C GLN A 72 -8.77 14.09 2.86
N VAL A 73 -7.60 13.90 2.22
CA VAL A 73 -7.38 12.80 1.28
C VAL A 73 -7.60 11.43 1.93
N THR A 74 -7.07 11.23 3.15
CA THR A 74 -7.26 9.99 3.90
C THR A 74 -8.73 9.76 4.26
N ARG A 75 -9.46 10.80 4.70
CA ARG A 75 -10.91 10.73 4.96
C ARG A 75 -11.70 10.34 3.72
N ASP A 76 -11.42 10.96 2.58
CA ASP A 76 -12.14 10.71 1.33
C ASP A 76 -11.94 9.26 0.86
N LEU A 77 -10.71 8.74 0.97
CA LEU A 77 -10.37 7.36 0.67
C LEU A 77 -11.06 6.38 1.63
N CYS A 78 -11.00 6.62 2.94
CA CYS A 78 -11.68 5.80 3.95
C CYS A 78 -13.20 5.76 3.74
N ALA A 79 -13.82 6.90 3.44
CA ALA A 79 -15.24 7.00 3.20
C ALA A 79 -15.67 6.24 1.94
N ALA A 80 -14.96 6.43 0.83
CA ALA A 80 -15.28 5.76 -0.44
C ALA A 80 -15.05 4.24 -0.39
N LEU A 81 -14.01 3.80 0.33
CA LEU A 81 -13.62 2.39 0.46
C LEU A 81 -14.31 1.69 1.63
N ARG A 82 -15.23 2.36 2.33
CA ARG A 82 -15.95 1.78 3.46
C ARG A 82 -16.66 0.48 3.07
N GLY A 83 -16.48 -0.54 3.91
CA GLY A 83 -17.02 -1.89 3.69
C GLY A 83 -16.14 -2.79 2.84
N LEU A 84 -14.99 -2.31 2.35
CA LEU A 84 -13.96 -3.13 1.72
C LEU A 84 -12.81 -3.41 2.70
N PRO A 85 -12.10 -4.55 2.55
CA PRO A 85 -10.83 -4.77 3.23
C PRO A 85 -9.83 -3.69 2.83
N LEU A 86 -9.43 -2.83 3.78
CA LEU A 86 -8.55 -1.69 3.57
C LEU A 86 -7.38 -1.74 4.55
N PHE A 87 -6.16 -1.68 4.02
CA PHE A 87 -4.94 -1.48 4.78
C PHE A 87 -4.34 -0.13 4.48
N LEU A 88 -4.15 0.69 5.51
CA LEU A 88 -3.37 1.92 5.46
C LEU A 88 -2.04 1.67 6.19
N TYR A 89 -0.94 2.17 5.64
CA TYR A 89 0.35 2.10 6.33
C TYR A 89 1.13 3.41 6.26
N GLY A 90 1.80 3.70 7.36
CA GLY A 90 2.64 4.87 7.57
C GLY A 90 3.40 4.72 8.88
N LYS A 91 4.20 5.72 9.20
CA LYS A 91 4.95 5.86 10.45
C LYS A 91 4.13 6.60 11.51
N ASP A 92 3.23 7.47 11.06
CA ASP A 92 2.35 8.22 11.94
C ASP A 92 1.22 7.34 12.48
N GLY A 93 0.72 7.70 13.67
CA GLY A 93 -0.40 7.02 14.30
C GLY A 93 -1.72 7.23 13.56
N TRP A 94 -2.71 6.41 13.89
CA TRP A 94 -4.08 6.58 13.41
C TRP A 94 -4.74 7.84 14.00
N ASP A 95 -5.36 8.66 13.16
CA ASP A 95 -6.26 9.73 13.59
C ASP A 95 -7.74 9.26 13.53
N PRO A 96 -8.48 9.28 14.66
CA PRO A 96 -9.91 8.95 14.69
C PRO A 96 -10.79 9.75 13.71
N ALA A 97 -10.37 10.94 13.28
CA ALA A 97 -11.10 11.73 12.30
C ALA A 97 -11.06 11.14 10.88
N TRP A 98 -10.17 10.17 10.59
CA TRP A 98 -10.00 9.60 9.25
C TRP A 98 -11.12 8.66 8.82
N ALA A 99 -11.81 7.99 9.73
CA ALA A 99 -12.92 7.10 9.40
C ALA A 99 -13.97 7.05 10.51
N ALA A 100 -15.21 6.73 10.14
CA ALA A 100 -16.29 6.53 11.09
C ALA A 100 -16.08 5.30 11.97
N ASP A 101 -15.39 4.28 11.46
CA ASP A 101 -15.11 3.02 12.14
C ASP A 101 -13.64 3.00 12.60
N THR A 102 -13.38 2.67 13.87
CA THR A 102 -12.01 2.55 14.40
C THR A 102 -11.33 1.30 13.83
N PRO A 103 -10.17 1.42 13.18
CA PRO A 103 -9.46 0.29 12.61
C PRO A 103 -8.69 -0.48 13.69
N VAL A 104 -8.28 -1.70 13.34
CA VAL A 104 -7.24 -2.41 14.09
C VAL A 104 -5.88 -1.82 13.69
N VAL A 105 -5.13 -1.33 14.67
CA VAL A 105 -3.77 -0.80 14.48
C VAL A 105 -2.75 -1.87 14.84
N LEU A 106 -1.86 -2.20 13.90
CA LEU A 106 -0.84 -3.24 14.07
C LEU A 106 0.56 -2.65 13.87
N PRO A 107 1.47 -2.70 14.85
CA PRO A 107 2.86 -2.31 14.65
C PRO A 107 3.59 -3.34 13.78
N VAL A 108 4.13 -2.90 12.64
CA VAL A 108 4.92 -3.76 11.76
C VAL A 108 6.39 -3.62 12.11
N SER A 109 6.93 -4.66 12.73
CA SER A 109 8.36 -4.72 13.04
C SER A 109 9.19 -4.97 11.77
N PRO A 110 10.45 -4.51 11.74
CA PRO A 110 11.45 -4.91 10.77
C PRO A 110 11.49 -6.43 10.58
N PRO A 111 11.70 -6.94 9.35
CA PRO A 111 11.99 -8.35 9.16
C PRO A 111 13.26 -8.74 9.92
N SER A 112 13.32 -10.00 10.38
CA SER A 112 14.57 -10.53 10.92
C SER A 112 15.68 -10.49 9.86
N PRO A 113 16.97 -10.40 10.26
CA PRO A 113 18.09 -10.40 9.31
C PRO A 113 18.05 -11.56 8.31
N ASP A 114 17.67 -12.77 8.74
CA ASP A 114 17.56 -13.94 7.86
C ASP A 114 16.44 -13.81 6.82
N ARG A 115 15.31 -13.22 7.21
CA ARG A 115 14.22 -12.91 6.27
C ARG A 115 14.65 -11.84 5.28
N GLN A 116 15.39 -10.83 5.73
CA GLN A 116 15.95 -9.80 4.87
C GLN A 116 16.92 -10.40 3.84
N ALA A 117 17.85 -11.25 4.29
CA ALA A 117 18.82 -11.92 3.41
C ALA A 117 18.13 -12.84 2.37
N THR A 118 17.05 -13.53 2.77
CA THR A 118 16.25 -14.36 1.86
C THR A 118 15.55 -13.53 0.79
N ARG A 119 14.97 -12.38 1.17
CA ARG A 119 14.35 -11.45 0.21
C ARG A 119 15.36 -10.89 -0.78
N TRP A 120 16.55 -10.50 -0.31
CA TRP A 120 17.60 -10.01 -1.19
C TRP A 120 18.08 -11.07 -2.18
N ARG A 121 18.31 -12.31 -1.73
CA ARG A 121 18.65 -13.41 -2.66
C ARG A 121 17.61 -13.56 -3.76
N HIS A 122 16.33 -13.64 -3.40
CA HIS A 122 15.25 -13.76 -4.38
C HIS A 122 15.16 -12.56 -5.33
N ALA A 123 15.37 -11.33 -4.84
CA ALA A 123 15.35 -10.14 -5.69
C ALA A 123 16.54 -10.10 -6.65
N LEU A 124 17.73 -10.50 -6.19
CA LEU A 124 18.94 -10.58 -6.99
C LEU A 124 18.87 -11.70 -8.04
N GLU A 125 18.33 -12.87 -7.68
CA GLU A 125 18.08 -13.98 -8.61
C GLU A 125 17.14 -13.55 -9.74
N ARG A 126 16.04 -12.84 -9.41
CA ARG A 126 15.12 -12.30 -10.42
C ARG A 126 15.77 -11.24 -11.31
N ALA A 127 16.55 -10.33 -10.74
CA ALA A 127 17.25 -9.32 -11.52
C ALA A 127 18.30 -9.94 -12.45
N GLY A 128 18.96 -11.03 -12.01
CA GLY A 128 19.90 -11.80 -12.83
C GLY A 128 19.24 -12.57 -13.96
N SER A 129 18.02 -13.08 -13.77
CA SER A 129 17.27 -13.77 -14.82
C SER A 129 16.71 -12.84 -15.91
N ASP A 130 16.38 -11.59 -15.55
CA ASP A 130 15.88 -10.59 -16.51
C ASP A 130 17.01 -9.94 -17.35
N GLY A 131 18.29 -10.17 -16.99
CA GLY A 131 19.46 -9.55 -17.62
C GLY A 131 20.29 -10.43 -18.55
N VAL A 132 19.86 -11.66 -18.84
CA VAL A 132 20.56 -12.57 -19.78
C VAL A 132 19.65 -12.86 -20.96
N ASP A 133 19.75 -12.02 -22.00
CA ASP A 133 19.31 -12.36 -23.35
C ASP A 133 20.54 -12.85 -24.12
N PRO A 134 20.65 -14.15 -24.48
CA PRO A 134 21.88 -14.74 -25.02
C PRO A 134 22.13 -14.44 -26.51
N ALA A 135 21.60 -13.34 -27.06
CA ALA A 135 21.55 -13.09 -28.51
C ALA A 135 22.64 -12.16 -29.09
N GLU A 136 23.62 -11.70 -28.31
CA GLU A 136 24.74 -10.90 -28.84
C GLU A 136 26.08 -11.41 -28.32
N ALA A 137 26.46 -12.59 -28.83
CA ALA A 137 27.84 -13.07 -28.79
C ALA A 137 28.18 -13.69 -30.15
N GLU A 138 28.31 -12.84 -31.17
CA GLU A 138 29.06 -13.16 -32.39
C GLU A 138 29.79 -11.91 -32.92
#